data_AF-A0A1H8WYS8-F1
#
_entry.id   AF-A0A1H8WYS8-F1
#
_cell.length_a   1.000
_cell.length_b   1.000
_cell.length_c   1.000
_cell.angle_alpha   90.00
_cell.angle_beta   90.00
_cell.angle_gamma   90.00
#
_symmetry.space_group_name_H-M   'P 1'
#
loop_
_entity.id
_entity.type
_entity.pdbx_description
1 polymer ?
#
loop_
_entity_poly.entity_id
_entity_poly.type
_entity_poly.pdbx_seq_one_letter_code
_entity_poly.pdbx_strand_id
1 'polypeptide(L)'
;MRTEGFFDWLGAALGQVIRFIIDLFGSVLGGLADAVHDFLHGMARSIGMDDSYISFVVLAIGLLLLYAAVRAFMARSVVGGVIWLILGLMVMSWLIRG
;
A
#
# COMPACT_ATOMS: atom_id res chain seq x y z
N MET A 1 16.46 35.67 36.40
CA MET A 1 16.65 34.65 37.46
C MET A 1 15.39 33.86 37.82
N ARG A 2 14.20 34.44 38.08
CA ARG A 2 12.98 33.64 38.40
C ARG A 2 12.16 33.17 37.18
N THR A 3 12.18 33.93 36.09
CA THR A 3 11.44 33.60 34.86
C THR A 3 12.17 32.54 34.02
N GLU A 4 13.50 32.53 34.03
CA GLU A 4 14.33 31.56 33.30
C GLU A 4 13.99 30.11 33.68
N GLY A 5 13.76 29.81 34.96
CA GLY A 5 13.39 28.45 35.40
C GLY A 5 11.96 28.04 35.06
N PHE A 6 11.02 28.98 34.92
CA PHE A 6 9.63 28.66 34.57
C PHE A 6 9.48 28.30 33.08
N PHE A 7 10.07 29.11 32.20
CA PHE A 7 10.01 28.86 30.76
C PHE A 7 10.83 27.63 30.36
N ASP A 8 11.94 27.35 31.05
CA ASP A 8 12.75 26.15 30.84
C ASP A 8 11.97 24.86 31.18
N TRP A 9 11.35 24.80 32.36
CA TRP A 9 10.54 23.65 32.76
C TRP A 9 9.28 23.48 31.89
N LEU A 10 8.62 24.57 31.50
CA LEU A 10 7.46 24.52 30.60
C LEU A 10 7.86 24.00 29.21
N GLY A 11 8.97 24.47 28.67
CA GLY A 11 9.52 23.98 27.40
C GLY A 11 9.86 22.51 27.46
N ALA A 12 10.50 22.05 28.54
CA ALA A 12 10.82 20.64 28.76
C ALA A 12 9.55 19.77 28.86
N ALA A 13 8.55 20.21 29.64
CA ALA A 13 7.28 19.49 29.80
C ALA A 13 6.52 19.38 28.47
N LEU A 14 6.42 20.47 27.71
CA LEU A 14 5.77 20.48 26.39
C LEU A 14 6.53 19.61 25.38
N GLY A 15 7.87 19.69 25.36
CA GLY A 15 8.71 18.86 24.51
C GLY A 15 8.53 17.36 24.79
N GLN A 16 8.39 16.98 26.07
CA GLN A 16 8.14 15.60 26.46
C GLN A 16 6.76 15.10 26.00
N VAL A 17 5.72 15.95 26.08
CA VAL A 17 4.38 15.61 25.56
C VAL A 17 4.41 15.41 24.04
N ILE A 18 5.07 16.31 23.30
CA ILE A 18 5.20 16.18 21.84
C ILE A 18 5.95 14.90 21.49
N ARG A 19 7.05 14.60 22.18
CA ARG A 19 7.84 13.39 21.94
C ARG A 19 7.04 12.12 22.22
N PHE A 20 6.27 12.09 23.30
CA PHE A 20 5.35 11.00 23.60
C PHE A 20 4.35 10.75 22.46
N ILE A 21 3.78 11.82 21.90
CA ILE A 21 2.87 11.71 20.76
C ILE A 21 3.62 11.15 19.54
N ILE A 22 4.80 11.69 19.21
CA ILE A 22 5.59 11.21 18.07
C ILE A 22 5.97 9.74 18.23
N ASP A 23 6.39 9.32 19.42
CA ASP A 23 6.77 7.94 19.70
C ASP A 23 5.56 6.99 19.60
N LEU A 24 4.39 7.42 20.10
CA LEU A 24 3.16 6.66 19.99
C LEU A 24 2.76 6.50 18.51
N PHE A 25 2.73 7.60 17.75
CA PHE A 25 2.43 7.54 16.31
C PHE A 25 3.47 6.74 15.55
N GLY A 26 4.75 6.90 15.85
CA GLY A 26 5.84 6.14 15.24
C GLY A 26 5.71 4.65 15.48
N SER A 27 5.36 4.23 16.70
CA SER A 27 5.14 2.82 17.02
C SER A 27 3.93 2.21 16.31
N VAL A 28 2.79 2.92 16.30
CA VAL A 28 1.56 2.45 15.66
C VAL A 28 1.70 2.44 14.14
N LEU A 29 2.16 3.55 13.55
CA LEU A 29 2.34 3.65 12.11
C LEU A 29 3.47 2.75 11.62
N GLY A 30 4.54 2.57 12.40
CA GLY A 30 5.61 1.63 12.11
C GLY A 30 5.11 0.20 12.07
N GLY A 31 4.39 -0.24 13.11
CA GLY A 31 3.81 -1.59 13.12
C GLY A 31 2.80 -1.83 11.99
N LEU A 32 2.01 -0.81 11.62
CA LEU A 32 1.14 -0.89 10.45
C LEU A 32 1.91 -0.94 9.13
N ALA A 33 2.98 -0.15 8.99
CA ALA A 33 3.82 -0.15 7.81
C ALA A 33 4.50 -1.52 7.61
N ASP A 34 5.01 -2.11 8.69
CA ASP A 34 5.62 -3.44 8.68
C ASP A 34 4.58 -4.51 8.30
N ALA A 35 3.38 -4.46 8.88
CA ALA A 35 2.30 -5.39 8.53
C ALA A 35 1.86 -5.28 7.07
N VAL A 36 1.79 -4.07 6.53
CA VAL A 36 1.51 -3.84 5.09
C VAL A 36 2.65 -4.40 4.24
N HIS A 37 3.90 -4.15 4.61
CA HIS A 37 5.06 -4.67 3.90
C HIS A 37 5.07 -6.21 3.86
N ASP A 38 4.86 -6.86 5.01
CA ASP A 38 4.79 -8.32 5.12
C ASP A 38 3.64 -8.91 4.29
N PHE A 39 2.48 -8.25 4.30
CA PHE A 39 1.34 -8.65 3.46
C PHE A 39 1.65 -8.56 1.97
N LEU A 40 2.20 -7.42 1.53
CA LEU A 40 2.60 -7.20 0.14
C LEU A 40 3.65 -8.23 -0.29
N HIS A 41 4.68 -8.45 0.52
CA HIS A 41 5.74 -9.42 0.26
C HIS A 41 5.21 -10.85 0.18
N GLY A 42 4.29 -11.23 1.08
CA GLY A 42 3.62 -12.53 1.05
C GLY A 42 2.79 -12.74 -0.22
N MET A 43 2.05 -11.72 -0.65
CA MET A 43 1.32 -11.76 -1.93
C MET A 43 2.27 -11.93 -3.11
N ALA A 44 3.32 -11.11 -3.20
CA ALA A 44 4.32 -11.19 -4.28
C ALA A 44 4.91 -12.60 -4.39
N ARG A 45 5.31 -13.20 -3.25
CA ARG A 45 5.81 -14.57 -3.19
C ARG A 45 4.78 -15.60 -3.64
N SER A 46 3.51 -15.45 -3.23
CA SER A 46 2.45 -16.41 -3.60
C SER A 46 2.12 -16.37 -5.10
N ILE A 47 2.24 -15.21 -5.72
CA ILE A 47 1.99 -14.98 -7.15
C ILE A 47 3.24 -15.33 -7.99
N GLY A 48 4.43 -15.35 -7.38
CA GLY A 48 5.70 -15.52 -8.07
C GLY A 48 6.16 -14.24 -8.77
N MET A 49 5.88 -13.09 -8.17
CA MET A 49 6.21 -11.75 -8.65
C MET A 49 7.38 -11.18 -7.84
N ASP A 50 8.21 -10.35 -8.48
CA ASP A 50 9.24 -9.56 -7.83
C ASP A 50 8.69 -8.54 -6.83
N ASP A 51 9.39 -8.35 -5.71
CA ASP A 51 9.02 -7.41 -4.64
C ASP A 51 9.43 -5.97 -5.00
N SER A 52 8.79 -5.43 -6.03
CA SER A 52 8.98 -4.06 -6.52
C SER A 52 7.69 -3.27 -6.49
N TYR A 53 7.79 -2.00 -6.07
CA TYR A 53 6.67 -1.05 -6.08
C TYR A 53 6.03 -0.94 -7.47
N ILE A 54 6.81 -1.04 -8.55
CA ILE A 54 6.29 -1.02 -9.92
C ILE A 54 5.40 -2.23 -10.17
N SER A 55 5.83 -3.42 -9.72
CA SER A 55 5.06 -4.66 -9.89
C SER A 55 3.72 -4.58 -9.17
N PHE A 56 3.63 -4.01 -7.96
CA PHE A 56 2.35 -3.81 -7.28
C PHE A 56 1.40 -2.85 -8.02
N VAL A 57 1.92 -1.80 -8.68
CA VAL A 57 1.11 -0.91 -9.53
C VAL A 57 0.59 -1.66 -10.75
N VAL A 58 1.44 -2.45 -11.41
CA VAL A 58 1.06 -3.28 -12.57
C VAL A 58 0.03 -4.34 -12.17
N LEU A 59 0.18 -4.97 -11.00
CA LEU A 59 -0.78 -5.89 -10.41
C LEU A 59 -2.15 -5.21 -10.22
N ALA A 60 -2.19 -4.03 -9.62
CA ALA A 60 -3.43 -3.28 -9.43
C ALA A 60 -4.11 -2.97 -10.77
N ILE A 61 -3.34 -2.55 -11.78
CA ILE A 61 -3.86 -2.28 -13.13
C ILE A 61 -4.45 -3.55 -13.75
N GLY A 62 -3.72 -4.66 -13.78
CA GLY A 62 -4.25 -5.86 -14.41
C GLY A 62 -5.44 -6.46 -13.65
N LEU A 63 -5.52 -6.29 -12.32
CA LEU A 63 -6.70 -6.68 -11.55
C LEU A 63 -7.92 -5.83 -11.91
N LEU A 64 -7.74 -4.52 -12.12
CA LEU A 64 -8.79 -3.64 -12.64
C LEU A 64 -9.24 -4.05 -14.05
N LEU A 65 -8.32 -4.47 -14.92
CA LEU A 65 -8.65 -5.00 -16.26
C LEU A 65 -9.48 -6.28 -16.16
N LEU A 66 -9.10 -7.22 -15.28
CA LEU A 66 -9.86 -8.45 -15.03
C LEU A 66 -11.24 -8.14 -14.46
N TYR A 67 -11.34 -7.19 -13.51
CA TYR A 67 -12.63 -6.72 -13.01
C TYR A 67 -13.50 -6.12 -14.12
N ALA A 68 -12.92 -5.32 -15.02
CA ALA A 68 -13.63 -4.79 -16.18
C ALA A 68 -14.11 -5.89 -17.13
N ALA A 69 -13.33 -6.95 -17.34
CA ALA A 69 -13.74 -8.11 -18.13
C ALA A 69 -14.96 -8.81 -17.52
N VAL A 70 -14.92 -9.13 -16.23
CA VAL A 70 -16.04 -9.74 -15.49
C VAL A 70 -17.27 -8.85 -15.56
N ARG A 71 -17.10 -7.54 -15.33
CA ARG A 71 -18.17 -6.55 -15.43
C ARG A 71 -18.79 -6.50 -16.83
N ALA A 72 -17.99 -6.58 -17.89
CA ALA A 72 -18.47 -6.60 -19.27
C ALA A 72 -19.27 -7.87 -19.60
N PHE A 73 -18.86 -9.03 -19.08
CA PHE A 73 -19.64 -10.27 -19.21
C PHE A 73 -20.98 -10.17 -18.48
N MET A 74 -21.01 -9.61 -17.26
CA MET A 74 -22.27 -9.35 -16.54
C MET A 74 -23.19 -8.38 -17.30
N ALA A 75 -22.61 -7.40 -18.00
CA ALA A 75 -23.33 -6.48 -18.87
C ALA A 75 -23.74 -7.09 -20.23
N ARG A 76 -23.63 -8.41 -20.42
CA ARG A 76 -23.96 -9.15 -21.65
C ARG A 76 -23.10 -8.78 -22.88
N SER A 77 -21.97 -8.09 -22.68
CA SER A 77 -21.02 -7.74 -23.73
C SER A 77 -19.91 -8.77 -23.82
N VAL A 78 -20.13 -9.82 -24.63
CA VAL A 78 -19.17 -10.93 -24.78
C VAL A 78 -17.86 -10.44 -25.42
N VAL A 79 -17.94 -9.65 -26.48
CA VAL A 79 -16.75 -9.15 -27.20
C VAL A 79 -15.93 -8.22 -26.30
N GLY A 80 -16.59 -7.30 -25.60
CA GLY A 80 -15.92 -6.41 -24.65
C GLY A 80 -15.24 -7.19 -23.53
N GLY A 81 -15.94 -8.19 -22.96
CA GLY A 81 -15.40 -9.07 -21.93
C GLY A 81 -14.14 -9.79 -22.38
N VAL A 82 -14.13 -10.36 -23.59
CA VAL A 82 -12.96 -11.07 -24.15
C VAL A 82 -11.78 -10.11 -24.36
N ILE A 83 -12.00 -8.89 -24.87
CA ILE A 83 -10.92 -7.91 -25.06
C ILE A 83 -10.27 -7.56 -23.72
N TRP A 84 -11.08 -7.19 -22.71
CA TRP A 84 -10.58 -6.85 -21.38
C TRP A 84 -9.90 -8.04 -20.69
N LEU A 85 -10.42 -9.25 -20.89
CA LEU A 85 -9.82 -10.48 -20.36
C LEU A 85 -8.42 -10.70 -20.93
N ILE A 86 -8.27 -10.63 -22.25
CA ILE A 86 -6.96 -10.81 -22.91
C ILE A 86 -5.97 -9.75 -22.43
N LEU A 87 -6.39 -8.47 -22.37
CA LEU A 87 -5.54 -7.40 -21.88
C LEU A 87 -5.12 -7.61 -20.41
N GLY A 88 -6.06 -7.98 -19.54
CA GLY A 88 -5.76 -8.26 -18.13
C GLY A 88 -4.81 -9.44 -17.95
N LEU A 89 -5.04 -10.54 -18.67
CA LEU A 89 -4.16 -11.71 -18.65
C LEU A 89 -2.77 -11.40 -19.21
N MET A 90 -2.68 -10.58 -20.25
CA MET A 90 -1.40 -10.18 -20.85
C MET A 90 -0.56 -9.37 -19.86
N VAL A 91 -1.18 -8.41 -19.17
CA VAL A 91 -0.52 -7.62 -18.11
C VAL A 91 -0.08 -8.53 -16.95
N MET A 92 -0.91 -9.47 -16.52
CA MET A 92 -0.55 -10.44 -15.48
C MET A 92 0.60 -11.36 -15.89
N SER A 93 0.67 -11.76 -17.16
CA SER A 93 1.78 -12.59 -17.65
C SER A 93 3.12 -11.87 -17.60
N TRP A 94 3.13 -10.54 -17.72
CA TRP A 94 4.35 -9.73 -17.56
C TRP A 94 4.81 -9.68 -16.11
N LEU A 95 3.86 -9.70 -15.17
CA LEU A 95 4.11 -9.66 -13.74
C LEU A 95 4.91 -10.87 -13.22
N ILE A 96 4.64 -12.05 -13.77
CA ILE A 96 5.24 -13.34 -13.34
C ILE A 96 6.64 -13.54 -13.95
N ARG A 97 6.94 -12.83 -15.04
CA ARG A 97 8.20 -12.99 -15.81
C ARG A 97 9.19 -11.85 -15.58
N GLY A 98 8.73 -10.77 -14.94
CA GLY A 98 9.49 -9.55 -14.67
C GLY A 98 10.16 -9.57 -13.32
#